data_AF-A0A1G8BK12-F1
#
_entry.id   AF-A0A1G8BK12-F1
#
_cell.length_a   1.000
_cell.length_b   1.000
_cell.length_c   1.000
_cell.angle_alpha   90.00
_cell.angle_beta   90.00
_cell.angle_gamma   90.00
#
_symmetry.space_group_name_H-M   'P 1'
#
loop_
_entity.id
_entity.type
_entity.pdbx_description
1 polymer ?
#
loop_
_entity_poly.entity_id
_entity_poly.type
_entity_poly.pdbx_seq_one_letter_code
_entity_poly.pdbx_strand_id
1 'polypeptide(L)' 'MNDANDAKCIVLHVSEKELRYFIACGIALMQHIPSGSLPTYCGMTKEEIIEISLRLRGQADDLGVDM' A
#
# COMPACT_ATOMS: atom_id res chain seq x y z
N MET A 1 20.92 -22.65 8.73
CA MET A 1 21.65 -21.37 8.79
C MET A 1 21.27 -20.54 7.59
N ASN A 2 20.29 -19.65 7.77
CA ASN A 2 20.31 -18.23 7.40
C ASN A 2 18.88 -17.73 7.46
N ASP A 3 18.52 -17.22 8.64
CA ASP A 3 17.42 -16.31 8.90
C ASP A 3 17.53 -15.10 7.95
N ALA A 4 16.96 -15.23 6.76
CA ALA A 4 16.89 -14.15 5.79
C ALA A 4 15.50 -13.53 5.87
N ASN A 5 15.47 -12.36 6.51
CA ASN A 5 14.39 -11.37 6.50
C ASN A 5 13.29 -11.52 7.56
N ASP A 6 13.65 -11.35 8.83
CA ASP A 6 12.72 -11.04 9.92
C ASP A 6 12.26 -9.58 9.83
N ALA A 7 11.67 -9.21 8.69
CA ALA A 7 11.04 -7.90 8.52
C ALA A 7 9.88 -7.85 9.52
N LYS A 8 9.97 -6.94 10.50
CA LYS A 8 8.90 -6.73 11.50
C LYS A 8 7.59 -6.47 10.77
N CYS A 9 6.75 -7.50 10.70
CA CYS A 9 5.43 -7.42 10.09
C CYS A 9 4.46 -6.81 11.11
N ILE A 10 3.69 -5.82 10.68
CA ILE A 10 2.61 -5.22 11.47
C ILE A 10 1.30 -5.76 10.91
N VAL A 11 0.50 -6.41 11.76
CA VAL A 11 -0.86 -6.84 11.42
C VAL A 11 -1.83 -5.72 11.77
N LEU A 12 -2.60 -5.27 10.78
CA LEU A 12 -3.62 -4.25 10.94
C LEU A 12 -4.99 -4.84 10.57
N HIS A 13 -5.97 -4.66 11.45
CA HIS A 13 -7.37 -4.99 11.17
C HIS A 13 -8.10 -3.74 10.69
N VAL A 14 -8.70 -3.82 9.51
CA VAL A 14 -9.38 -2.71 8.85
C VAL A 14 -10.72 -3.19 8.29
N SER A 15 -11.69 -2.29 8.22
CA SER A 15 -12.95 -2.50 7.51
C SER A 15 -12.75 -2.41 5.99
N GLU A 16 -13.71 -2.91 5.22
CA GLU A 16 -13.72 -2.78 3.75
C GLU A 16 -13.64 -1.32 3.29
N LYS A 17 -14.29 -0.41 4.03
CA LYS A 17 -14.25 1.03 3.76
C LYS A 17 -12.83 1.59 3.95
N GLU A 18 -12.12 1.16 4.97
CA GLU A 18 -10.74 1.59 5.24
C GLU A 18 -9.78 0.97 4.21
N LEU A 19 -9.98 -0.28 3.82
CA LEU A 19 -9.20 -0.91 2.74
C LEU A 19 -9.33 -0.12 1.43
N ARG A 20 -10.56 0.25 1.03
CA ARG A 20 -10.80 1.14 -0.11
C ARG A 20 -10.06 2.46 0.03
N TYR A 21 -10.13 3.07 1.21
CA TYR A 21 -9.43 4.33 1.50
C TYR A 21 -7.91 4.20 1.33
N PHE A 22 -7.29 3.14 1.83
CA PHE A 22 -5.84 2.93 1.69
C PHE A 22 -5.42 2.77 0.23
N ILE A 23 -6.18 2.01 -0.56
CA ILE A 23 -5.91 1.85 -2.00
C ILE A 23 -6.05 3.19 -2.73
N ALA A 24 -7.12 3.95 -2.44
CA ALA A 24 -7.32 5.27 -3.02
C ALA A 24 -6.19 6.25 -2.64
N CYS A 25 -5.68 6.18 -1.40
CA CYS A 25 -4.55 7.01 -0.97
C CYS A 25 -3.27 6.73 -1.76
N GLY A 26 -2.94 5.46 -2.00
CA GLY A 26 -1.78 5.09 -2.82
C GLY A 26 -1.86 5.70 -4.22
N ILE A 27 -3.03 5.62 -4.86
CA ILE A 27 -3.29 6.22 -6.17
C ILE A 27 -3.19 7.75 -6.13
N ALA A 28 -3.84 8.38 -5.15
CA ALA A 28 -3.85 9.84 -4.99
C ALA A 28 -2.44 10.41 -4.77
N LEU A 29 -1.62 9.75 -3.95
CA LEU A 29 -0.23 10.13 -3.72
C LEU A 29 0.56 10.17 -5.03
N MET A 30 0.44 9.12 -5.85
CA MET A 30 1.15 9.05 -7.14
C MET A 30 0.67 10.08 -8.17
N GLN A 31 -0.60 10.49 -8.09
CA GLN A 31 -1.18 11.46 -9.03
C GLN A 31 -0.87 12.91 -8.66
N HIS A 32 -0.72 13.20 -7.37
CA HIS A 32 -0.63 14.58 -6.87
C HIS A 32 0.74 14.96 -6.31
N ILE A 33 1.60 13.99 -5.97
CA ILE A 33 2.93 14.24 -5.43
C ILE A 33 3.99 13.90 -6.48
N PRO A 34 4.95 14.81 -6.78
CA PRO A 34 6.06 14.51 -7.68
C PRO A 34 6.85 13.29 -7.19
N SER A 35 7.24 12.39 -8.11
CA SER A 35 7.90 11.12 -7.75
C SER A 35 9.15 11.29 -6.90
N GLY A 36 9.96 12.33 -7.18
CA GLY A 36 11.17 12.63 -6.40
C GLY A 36 10.91 13.12 -4.98
N SER A 37 9.67 13.51 -4.66
CA SER A 37 9.25 13.98 -3.34
C SER A 37 8.54 12.90 -2.52
N LEU A 38 8.04 11.83 -3.12
CA LEU A 38 7.31 10.75 -2.43
C LEU A 38 8.06 10.17 -1.22
N PRO A 39 9.39 9.87 -1.30
CA PRO A 39 10.12 9.34 -0.15
C PRO A 39 10.15 10.30 1.03
N THR A 40 10.09 11.61 0.79
CA THR A 40 10.07 12.62 1.87
C THR A 40 8.73 12.65 2.60
N TYR A 41 7.61 12.44 1.89
CA TYR A 41 6.27 12.53 2.47
C TYR A 41 5.81 11.25 3.15
N CYS A 42 6.13 10.09 2.58
CA CYS A 42 5.59 8.81 3.02
C CYS A 42 6.64 7.71 3.20
N GLY A 43 7.93 8.03 3.01
CA GLY A 43 9.01 7.06 3.14
C GLY A 43 9.07 6.01 2.03
N MET A 44 8.29 6.18 0.95
CA MET A 44 8.20 5.22 -0.16
C MET A 44 8.47 5.88 -1.51
N THR A 45 9.10 5.12 -2.40
CA THR A 45 9.22 5.41 -3.82
C THR A 45 7.90 5.17 -4.55
N LYS A 46 7.81 5.63 -5.79
CA LYS A 46 6.63 5.39 -6.63
C LYS A 46 6.39 3.90 -6.85
N GLU A 47 7.45 3.15 -7.08
CA GLU A 47 7.43 1.72 -7.34
C GLU A 47 6.93 0.93 -6.13
N GLU A 48 7.41 1.27 -4.93
CA GLU A 48 6.94 0.68 -3.67
C GLU A 48 5.45 0.98 -3.41
N ILE A 49 4.99 2.20 -3.73
CA ILE A 49 3.58 2.58 -3.61
C ILE A 49 2.71 1.77 -4.59
N ILE A 50 3.18 1.55 -5.83
CA ILE A 50 2.48 0.70 -6.79
C ILE A 50 2.38 -0.72 -6.25
N GLU A 51 3.48 -1.29 -5.76
CA GLU A 51 3.53 -2.65 -5.25
C GLU A 51 2.55 -2.86 -4.09
N ILE A 52 2.58 -1.99 -3.07
CA ILE A 52 1.66 -2.12 -1.94
C ILE A 52 0.21 -1.88 -2.36
N SER A 53 -0.05 -0.94 -3.27
CA SER A 53 -1.41 -0.68 -3.75
C SER A 53 -1.98 -1.86 -4.52
N LEU A 54 -1.17 -2.54 -5.35
CA LEU A 54 -1.57 -3.77 -6.06
C LEU A 54 -1.84 -4.91 -5.08
N ARG A 55 -1.02 -5.08 -4.05
CA ARG A 55 -1.23 -6.08 -3.00
C ARG A 55 -2.54 -5.83 -2.25
N LEU A 56 -2.79 -4.58 -1.83
CA LEU A 56 -4.04 -4.20 -1.17
C LEU A 56 -5.25 -4.41 -2.08
N ARG A 57 -5.13 -4.07 -3.38
CA ARG A 57 -6.19 -4.32 -4.36
C ARG A 57 -6.49 -5.81 -4.52
N GLY A 58 -5.46 -6.65 -4.60
CA GLY A 58 -5.63 -8.10 -4.64
C GLY A 58 -6.40 -8.62 -3.41
N GLN A 59 -6.08 -8.12 -2.21
CA GLN A 59 -6.84 -8.46 -1.00
C GLN A 59 -8.30 -8.00 -1.05
N ALA A 60 -8.57 -6.81 -1.62
CA ALA A 60 -9.93 -6.32 -1.81
C ALA A 60 -10.72 -7.20 -2.78
N ASP A 61 -10.10 -7.57 -3.91
CA ASP A 61 -10.71 -8.42 -4.93
C ASP A 61 -10.99 -9.84 -4.36
N ASP A 62 -10.07 -10.42 -3.58
CA ASP A 62 -10.22 -11.73 -2.91
C ASP A 62 -11.39 -11.74 -1.91
N LEU A 63 -11.65 -10.60 -1.26
CA LEU A 63 -12.75 -10.43 -0.30
C LEU A 63 -14.08 -10.03 -0.98
N GLY A 64 -14.08 -9.78 -2.29
CA GLY A 64 -15.26 -9.29 -3.02
C GLY A 64 -15.64 -7.84 -2.67
N VAL A 65 -14.68 -7.04 -2.19
CA VAL A 65 -14.89 -5.63 -1.88
C VAL A 65 -14.99 -4.85 -3.19
N ASP A 66 -16.16 -4.28 -3.45
CA ASP A 66 -16.36 -3.37 -4.58
C ASP A 66 -15.60 -2.06 -4.35
N MET A 67 -14.96 -1.54 -5.40
CA MET A 67 -13.92 -0.52 -5.31
C MET A 67 -14.28 0.78 -6.02
#